data_AF-A0A9W9W7B4-F1
#
_entry.id   AF-A0A9W9W7B4-F1
#
_cell.length_a   1.000
_cell.length_b   1.000
_cell.length_c   1.000
_cell.angle_alpha   90.00
_cell.angle_beta   90.00
_cell.angle_gamma   90.00
#
_symmetry.space_group_name_H-M   'P 1'
#
loop_
_entity.id
_entity.type
_entity.pdbx_description
1 polymer ?
#
loop_
_entity_poly.entity_id
_entity_poly.type
_entity_poly.pdbx_seq_one_letter_code
_entity_poly.pdbx_strand_id
1 'polypeptide(L)'
;MRLSFEWIGRALINNAAVEKLLMQLSLTRCADSRIVKEGEGGCSGGEKRRVSVAIQLLTNCSILFCDEPTTGLDAATALQVVQVLKDLTVVGITVVMSIHAPRSDIWNQFDHVILLSSGSLMYEGPKDGATRHFERCEYAMPAFFNPAEFIIDITSDKSRVGDMKAQFAETVEMIPSEQSSPRVQNAPLASRKLPSSRKRCQVLTKRTMKMCTRDARFLVGIGCTVGALAIVNGWIFWQLDETQRGIRSRQGSLWVATGLYGYLLLISEICRLIEDIRLFDHERRDGITSSSAFLFSRRIVKLTWEDLSLPTIFTAIYYPMVGYRANAAQFFMFWLIMVLTHAVSTGVATLSVAITRNFYGAGLMGNIYFTL
;
A
#
# COMPACT_ATOMS: atom_id res chain seq x y z
N MET A 1 2.63 -12.55 1.79
CA MET A 1 2.29 -12.32 3.22
C MET A 1 1.33 -13.40 3.76
N ARG A 2 1.79 -14.52 4.38
CA ARG A 2 0.91 -15.51 5.07
C ARG A 2 0.10 -14.79 6.15
N LEU A 3 -1.21 -14.70 6.05
CA LEU A 3 -1.98 -14.70 7.28
C LEU A 3 -1.66 -16.10 7.88
N SER A 4 -0.84 -16.23 8.91
CA SER A 4 -1.47 -16.61 10.15
C SER A 4 -2.05 -15.40 10.84
N PHE A 5 -3.34 -15.49 11.19
CA PHE A 5 -4.04 -14.47 11.97
C PHE A 5 -3.55 -14.34 13.41
N GLU A 6 -2.58 -15.15 13.84
CA GLU A 6 -1.86 -15.02 15.12
C GLU A 6 -1.29 -13.60 15.42
N TRP A 7 -1.29 -12.67 14.46
CA TRP A 7 -0.47 -11.46 14.50
C TRP A 7 -1.25 -10.15 14.43
N ILE A 8 -2.57 -10.19 14.22
CA ILE A 8 -3.42 -9.00 14.45
C ILE A 8 -3.70 -8.81 15.96
N GLY A 9 -3.41 -9.80 16.82
CA GLY A 9 -3.74 -9.69 18.24
C GLY A 9 -2.88 -10.55 19.18
N ARG A 10 -1.65 -10.10 19.46
CA ARG A 10 -1.06 -10.28 20.81
C ARG A 10 -0.88 -8.96 21.57
N ALA A 11 -1.36 -7.86 21.00
CA ALA A 11 -1.44 -6.59 21.69
C ALA A 11 -2.67 -5.81 21.21
N LEU A 12 -3.82 -6.10 21.83
CA LEU A 12 -4.94 -5.16 21.97
C LEU A 12 -5.78 -4.87 20.72
N ILE A 13 -6.13 -5.91 19.96
CA ILE A 13 -7.46 -6.02 19.32
C ILE A 13 -8.02 -7.34 19.85
N ASN A 14 -9.25 -7.35 20.36
CA ASN A 14 -9.92 -8.59 20.79
C ASN A 14 -9.86 -9.59 19.63
N ASN A 15 -9.15 -10.71 19.77
CA ASN A 15 -9.11 -11.76 18.73
C ASN A 15 -10.53 -12.16 18.30
N ALA A 16 -11.48 -12.12 19.24
CA ALA A 16 -12.90 -12.29 19.00
C ALA A 16 -13.50 -11.28 17.99
N ALA A 17 -13.07 -10.02 17.97
CA ALA A 17 -13.55 -9.02 17.01
C ALA A 17 -13.02 -9.30 15.60
N VAL A 18 -11.76 -9.73 15.48
CA VAL A 18 -11.16 -10.12 14.20
C VAL A 18 -11.84 -11.39 13.66
N GLU A 19 -12.03 -12.39 14.51
CA GLU A 19 -12.73 -13.63 14.16
C GLU A 19 -14.17 -13.37 13.72
N LYS A 20 -14.90 -12.49 14.44
CA LYS A 20 -16.25 -12.07 14.06
C LYS A 20 -16.28 -11.45 12.67
N LEU A 21 -15.35 -10.54 12.35
CA LEU A 21 -15.24 -9.94 11.03
C LEU A 21 -14.89 -10.97 9.95
N LEU A 22 -14.00 -11.93 10.24
CA LEU A 22 -13.67 -12.99 9.30
C LEU A 22 -14.88 -13.88 8.98
N MET A 23 -15.72 -14.17 9.97
CA MET A 23 -16.97 -14.88 9.74
C MET A 23 -17.96 -14.05 8.93
N GLN A 24 -18.18 -12.79 9.30
CA GLN A 24 -19.11 -11.89 8.61
C GLN A 24 -18.74 -11.68 7.13
N LEU A 25 -17.45 -11.60 6.82
CA LEU A 25 -16.96 -11.34 5.46
C LEU A 25 -16.67 -12.64 4.67
N SER A 26 -17.03 -13.80 5.22
CA SER A 26 -16.76 -15.10 4.61
C SER A 26 -15.28 -15.30 4.24
N LEU A 27 -14.38 -14.87 5.13
CA LEU A 27 -12.92 -14.93 4.98
C LEU A 27 -12.27 -16.05 5.82
N THR A 28 -13.06 -16.90 6.47
CA THR A 28 -12.57 -17.98 7.34
C THR A 28 -11.67 -18.98 6.60
N ARG A 29 -12.00 -19.33 5.35
CA ARG A 29 -11.22 -20.27 4.54
C ARG A 29 -9.84 -19.75 4.16
N CYS A 30 -9.74 -18.45 3.90
CA CYS A 30 -8.48 -17.79 3.55
C CYS A 30 -7.84 -17.11 4.76
N ALA A 31 -8.30 -17.44 5.97
CA ALA A 31 -7.80 -16.86 7.19
C ALA A 31 -6.29 -17.04 7.26
N ASP A 32 -5.74 -18.23 7.03
CA ASP A 32 -4.28 -18.43 7.09
C ASP A 32 -3.58 -18.46 5.72
N SER A 33 -4.18 -17.81 4.71
CA SER A 33 -3.64 -17.74 3.36
C SER A 33 -2.69 -16.56 3.16
N ARG A 34 -1.75 -16.67 2.19
CA ARG A 34 -0.87 -15.54 1.86
C ARG A 34 -1.63 -14.46 1.06
N ILE A 35 -1.63 -13.22 1.52
CA ILE A 35 -1.87 -12.06 0.66
C ILE A 35 -0.57 -11.81 -0.12
N VAL A 36 -0.58 -12.01 -1.42
CA VAL A 36 0.60 -11.78 -2.27
C VAL A 36 0.21 -10.83 -3.40
N LYS A 37 1.20 -10.31 -4.12
CA LYS A 37 0.95 -9.58 -5.37
C LYS A 37 0.16 -10.46 -6.33
N GLU A 38 -0.52 -9.81 -7.27
CA GLU A 38 -1.25 -10.52 -8.32
C GLU A 38 -0.31 -11.46 -9.08
N GLY A 39 -0.75 -12.69 -9.33
CA GLY A 39 0.04 -13.72 -10.01
C GLY A 39 0.89 -14.65 -9.12
N GLU A 40 1.19 -14.29 -7.86
CA GLU A 40 2.07 -15.10 -6.99
C GLU A 40 1.32 -16.16 -6.14
N GLY A 41 0.05 -16.44 -6.47
CA GLY A 41 -0.84 -17.33 -5.69
C GLY A 41 -1.26 -16.74 -4.34
N GLY A 42 -2.23 -17.39 -3.68
CA GLY A 42 -2.76 -16.94 -2.38
C GLY A 42 -4.22 -16.50 -2.46
N CYS A 43 -4.60 -15.46 -1.71
CA CYS A 43 -5.97 -14.95 -1.69
C CYS A 43 -6.41 -14.46 -3.09
N SER A 44 -7.68 -14.71 -3.45
CA SER A 44 -8.28 -14.20 -4.70
C SER A 44 -8.45 -12.68 -4.68
N GLY A 45 -8.68 -12.05 -5.84
CA GLY A 45 -8.92 -10.60 -5.93
C GLY A 45 -10.10 -10.15 -5.06
N GLY A 46 -11.20 -10.91 -5.08
CA GLY A 46 -12.36 -10.66 -4.23
C GLY A 46 -12.08 -10.79 -2.74
N GLU A 47 -11.32 -11.83 -2.35
CA GLU A 47 -10.90 -12.02 -0.96
C GLU A 47 -10.03 -10.85 -0.50
N LYS A 48 -9.08 -10.38 -1.32
CA LYS A 48 -8.26 -9.19 -1.01
C LYS A 48 -9.12 -7.94 -0.83
N ARG A 49 -10.15 -7.75 -1.67
CA ARG A 49 -11.07 -6.61 -1.54
C ARG A 49 -11.86 -6.67 -0.22
N ARG A 50 -12.40 -7.85 0.13
CA ARG A 50 -13.09 -8.05 1.41
C ARG A 50 -12.17 -7.86 2.62
N VAL A 51 -10.91 -8.28 2.54
CA VAL A 51 -9.90 -8.00 3.59
C VAL A 51 -9.66 -6.49 3.73
N SER A 52 -9.61 -5.73 2.63
CA SER A 52 -9.48 -4.27 2.68
C SER A 52 -10.65 -3.63 3.43
N VAL A 53 -11.89 -4.06 3.14
CA VAL A 53 -13.09 -3.64 3.88
C VAL A 53 -12.98 -4.02 5.37
N ALA A 54 -12.52 -5.25 5.68
CA ALA A 54 -12.32 -5.71 7.05
C ALA A 54 -11.37 -4.80 7.86
N ILE A 55 -10.27 -4.37 7.24
CA ILE A 55 -9.28 -3.47 7.86
C ILE A 55 -9.92 -2.15 8.25
N GLN A 56 -10.78 -1.59 7.39
CA GLN A 56 -11.48 -0.35 7.68
C GLN A 56 -12.56 -0.52 8.75
N LEU A 57 -13.26 -1.65 8.78
CA LEU A 57 -14.26 -1.95 9.82
C LEU A 57 -13.68 -2.09 11.22
N LEU A 58 -12.43 -2.55 11.35
CA LEU A 58 -11.71 -2.56 12.63
C LEU A 58 -11.50 -1.16 13.23
N THR A 59 -11.72 -0.10 12.46
CA THR A 59 -11.59 1.28 12.94
C THR A 59 -12.85 1.84 13.59
N ASN A 60 -13.95 1.06 13.69
CA ASN A 60 -15.26 1.50 14.17
C ASN A 60 -15.79 2.72 13.41
N CYS A 61 -15.76 2.68 12.08
CA CYS A 61 -16.31 3.75 11.25
C CYS A 61 -17.84 3.73 11.27
N SER A 62 -18.45 4.92 11.28
CA SER A 62 -19.90 5.11 11.09
C SER A 62 -20.27 5.35 9.62
N ILE A 63 -19.30 5.81 8.82
CA ILE A 63 -19.44 6.04 7.38
C ILE A 63 -18.26 5.36 6.69
N LEU A 64 -18.54 4.57 5.65
CA LEU A 64 -17.56 3.87 4.84
C LEU A 64 -17.63 4.34 3.39
N PHE A 65 -16.55 4.97 2.92
CA PHE A 65 -16.39 5.35 1.51
C PHE A 65 -15.66 4.25 0.75
N CYS A 66 -16.26 3.78 -0.34
CA CYS A 66 -15.74 2.72 -1.19
C CYS A 66 -15.58 3.22 -2.62
N ASP A 67 -14.34 3.48 -3.03
CA ASP A 67 -14.06 3.86 -4.42
C ASP A 67 -13.97 2.62 -5.30
N GLU A 68 -14.90 2.47 -6.24
CA GLU A 68 -14.97 1.39 -7.22
C GLU A 68 -14.75 -0.03 -6.62
N PRO A 69 -15.61 -0.49 -5.69
CA PRO A 69 -15.40 -1.74 -4.98
C PRO A 69 -15.50 -3.00 -5.84
N THR A 70 -16.08 -2.88 -7.04
CA THR A 70 -16.33 -4.00 -7.96
C THR A 70 -15.34 -4.06 -9.13
N THR A 71 -14.46 -3.07 -9.29
CA THR A 71 -13.53 -3.01 -10.43
C THR A 71 -12.51 -4.15 -10.36
N GLY A 72 -12.30 -4.83 -11.50
CA GLY A 72 -11.37 -5.97 -11.62
C GLY A 72 -11.88 -7.28 -11.02
N LEU A 73 -13.15 -7.36 -10.60
CA LEU A 73 -13.79 -8.58 -10.11
C LEU A 73 -14.69 -9.20 -11.19
N ASP A 74 -14.81 -10.53 -11.18
CA ASP A 74 -15.88 -11.19 -11.92
C ASP A 74 -17.24 -10.87 -11.29
N ALA A 75 -18.31 -11.06 -12.05
CA ALA A 75 -19.64 -10.65 -11.65
C ALA A 75 -20.16 -11.31 -10.36
N ALA A 76 -19.85 -12.59 -10.14
CA ALA A 76 -20.30 -13.29 -8.94
C ALA A 76 -19.58 -12.76 -7.70
N THR A 77 -18.26 -12.56 -7.82
CA THR A 77 -17.45 -11.99 -6.74
C THR A 77 -17.82 -10.53 -6.45
N ALA A 78 -18.11 -9.73 -7.48
CA ALA A 78 -18.58 -8.35 -7.32
C ALA A 78 -19.89 -8.28 -6.53
N LEU A 79 -20.87 -9.13 -6.85
CA LEU A 79 -22.13 -9.21 -6.12
C LEU A 79 -21.91 -9.57 -4.64
N GLN A 80 -21.03 -10.54 -4.34
CA GLN A 80 -20.70 -10.89 -2.96
C GLN A 80 -20.10 -9.71 -2.19
N VAL A 81 -19.24 -8.90 -2.82
CA VAL A 81 -18.67 -7.71 -2.17
C VAL A 81 -19.76 -6.70 -1.88
N VAL A 82 -20.69 -6.45 -2.81
CA VAL A 82 -21.80 -5.51 -2.59
C VAL A 82 -22.79 -6.02 -1.53
N GLN A 83 -23.09 -7.32 -1.49
CA GLN A 83 -23.91 -7.92 -0.44
C GLN A 83 -23.29 -7.73 0.95
N VAL A 84 -21.98 -7.96 1.07
CA VAL A 84 -21.24 -7.67 2.30
C VAL A 84 -21.38 -6.20 2.69
N LEU A 85 -21.23 -5.27 1.74
CA LEU A 85 -21.41 -3.84 1.99
C LEU A 85 -22.85 -3.51 2.42
N LYS A 86 -23.84 -4.19 1.84
CA LYS A 86 -25.25 -4.07 2.22
C LYS A 86 -25.50 -4.57 3.64
N ASP A 87 -24.92 -5.69 4.03
CA ASP A 87 -25.08 -6.23 5.39
C ASP A 87 -24.52 -5.28 6.46
N LEU A 88 -23.50 -4.48 6.13
CA LEU A 88 -22.97 -3.46 7.05
C LEU A 88 -23.97 -2.33 7.31
N THR A 89 -24.85 -2.02 6.35
CA THR A 89 -25.85 -0.96 6.55
C THR A 89 -26.90 -1.38 7.57
N VAL A 90 -27.20 -2.67 7.68
CA VAL A 90 -28.07 -3.24 8.72
C VAL A 90 -27.48 -3.05 10.13
N VAL A 91 -26.15 -3.01 10.24
CA VAL A 91 -25.44 -2.76 11.52
C VAL A 91 -25.34 -1.26 11.84
N GLY A 92 -25.87 -0.38 10.97
CA GLY A 92 -25.88 1.06 11.17
C GLY A 92 -24.67 1.80 10.60
N ILE A 93 -23.93 1.19 9.67
CA ILE A 93 -22.84 1.86 8.94
C ILE A 93 -23.39 2.44 7.64
N THR A 94 -23.21 3.74 7.40
CA THR A 94 -23.56 4.35 6.11
C THR A 94 -22.47 4.02 5.09
N VAL A 95 -22.83 3.34 4.00
CA VAL A 95 -21.88 3.01 2.93
C VAL A 95 -22.12 3.91 1.73
N VAL A 96 -21.07 4.60 1.28
CA VAL A 96 -21.07 5.41 0.06
C VAL A 96 -20.09 4.79 -0.91
N MET A 97 -20.52 4.47 -2.12
CA MET A 97 -19.67 3.83 -3.12
C MET A 97 -19.84 4.40 -4.52
N SER A 98 -18.76 4.46 -5.28
CA SER A 98 -18.75 4.72 -6.73
C SER A 98 -18.75 3.40 -7.49
N ILE A 99 -19.62 3.23 -8.49
CA ILE A 99 -19.65 2.05 -9.36
C ILE A 99 -19.84 2.49 -10.82
N HIS A 100 -18.94 2.06 -11.69
CA HIS A 100 -18.92 2.48 -13.11
C HIS A 100 -20.01 1.82 -13.98
N ALA A 101 -20.35 0.56 -13.73
CA ALA A 101 -21.36 -0.17 -14.50
C ALA A 101 -21.89 -1.39 -13.72
N PRO A 102 -22.87 -1.20 -12.81
CA PRO A 102 -23.41 -2.31 -12.03
C PRO A 102 -24.31 -3.19 -12.91
N ARG A 103 -24.21 -4.50 -12.72
CA ARG A 103 -25.22 -5.45 -13.22
C ARG A 103 -26.56 -5.23 -12.51
N SER A 104 -27.64 -5.68 -13.13
CA SER A 104 -29.00 -5.59 -12.58
C SER A 104 -29.11 -6.15 -11.15
N ASP A 105 -28.43 -7.26 -10.85
CA ASP A 105 -28.43 -7.86 -9.50
C ASP A 105 -27.77 -6.96 -8.45
N ILE A 106 -26.74 -6.21 -8.85
CA ILE A 106 -26.04 -5.24 -8.00
C ILE A 106 -26.89 -3.97 -7.83
N TRP A 107 -27.51 -3.49 -8.92
CA TRP A 107 -28.43 -2.35 -8.90
C TRP A 107 -29.55 -2.54 -7.87
N ASN A 108 -30.09 -3.76 -7.79
CA ASN A 108 -31.14 -4.09 -6.84
C ASN A 108 -30.73 -4.00 -5.37
N GLN A 109 -29.44 -3.94 -5.05
CA GLN A 109 -28.95 -3.81 -3.67
C GLN A 109 -28.93 -2.36 -3.16
N PHE A 110 -29.02 -1.37 -4.05
CA PHE A 110 -28.90 0.03 -3.68
C PHE A 110 -30.16 0.55 -3.00
N ASP A 111 -29.98 1.39 -1.97
CA ASP A 111 -31.10 2.13 -1.35
C ASP A 111 -31.30 3.48 -2.05
N HIS A 112 -30.18 4.16 -2.33
CA HIS A 112 -30.14 5.51 -2.85
C HIS A 112 -29.09 5.61 -3.96
N VAL A 113 -29.39 6.42 -4.99
CA VAL A 113 -28.55 6.61 -6.17
C VAL A 113 -28.27 8.09 -6.36
N ILE A 114 -27.00 8.41 -6.57
CA ILE A 114 -26.54 9.74 -6.96
C ILE A 114 -25.90 9.58 -8.33
N LEU A 115 -26.41 10.30 -9.32
CA LEU A 115 -25.90 10.28 -10.68
C LEU A 115 -25.20 11.60 -11.00
N LEU A 116 -23.94 11.51 -11.40
CA LEU A 116 -23.12 12.65 -11.80
C LEU A 116 -22.73 12.52 -13.27
N SER A 117 -22.90 13.58 -14.05
CA SER A 117 -22.33 13.68 -15.40
C SER A 117 -21.62 15.01 -15.61
N SER A 118 -20.37 14.95 -16.08
CA SER A 118 -19.51 16.12 -16.33
C SER A 118 -19.49 17.13 -15.16
N GLY A 119 -19.38 16.63 -13.93
CA GLY A 119 -19.32 17.43 -12.70
C GLY A 119 -20.66 17.98 -12.20
N SER A 120 -21.79 17.67 -12.85
CA SER A 120 -23.12 18.12 -12.45
C SER A 120 -23.99 16.96 -11.98
N LEU A 121 -24.80 17.24 -10.96
CA LEU A 121 -25.81 16.33 -10.44
C LEU A 121 -26.95 16.19 -11.45
N MET A 122 -27.23 14.96 -11.85
CA MET A 122 -28.29 14.61 -12.80
C MET A 122 -29.50 14.00 -12.09
N TYR A 123 -29.26 13.25 -11.02
CA TYR A 123 -30.30 12.63 -10.22
C TYR A 123 -29.79 12.37 -8.81
N GLU A 124 -30.66 12.58 -7.83
CA GLU A 124 -30.46 12.20 -6.44
C GLU A 124 -31.78 11.64 -5.91
N GLY A 125 -31.76 10.44 -5.35
CA GLY A 125 -32.93 9.86 -4.72
C GLY A 125 -32.89 8.34 -4.59
N PRO A 126 -34.01 7.72 -4.18
CA PRO A 126 -34.15 6.26 -4.12
C PRO A 126 -33.92 5.61 -5.50
N LYS A 127 -33.39 4.39 -5.54
CA LYS A 127 -33.12 3.69 -6.81
C LYS A 127 -34.37 3.55 -7.71
N ASP A 128 -35.54 3.32 -7.11
CA ASP A 128 -36.79 3.08 -7.83
C ASP A 128 -37.38 4.37 -8.42
N GLY A 129 -36.94 5.54 -7.91
CA GLY A 129 -37.30 6.84 -8.46
C GLY A 129 -36.48 7.24 -9.68
N ALA A 130 -35.33 6.61 -9.90
CA ALA A 130 -34.39 7.02 -10.94
C ALA A 130 -34.98 6.83 -12.34
N THR A 131 -35.56 5.65 -12.62
CA THR A 131 -36.18 5.38 -13.93
C THR A 131 -37.37 6.32 -14.20
N ARG A 132 -38.22 6.55 -13.19
CA ARG A 132 -39.36 7.48 -13.27
C ARG A 132 -38.95 8.95 -13.46
N HIS A 133 -37.75 9.32 -13.06
CA HIS A 133 -37.22 10.66 -13.28
C HIS A 133 -36.86 10.83 -14.76
N PHE A 134 -36.12 9.89 -15.34
CA PHE A 134 -35.75 9.94 -16.75
C PHE A 134 -36.95 9.77 -17.70
N GLU A 135 -37.97 9.00 -17.31
CA GLU A 135 -39.24 8.92 -18.05
C GLU A 135 -39.94 10.29 -18.16
N ARG A 136 -39.86 11.13 -17.12
CA ARG A 136 -40.41 12.50 -17.14
C ARG A 136 -39.61 13.46 -18.02
N CYS A 137 -38.32 13.19 -18.22
CA CYS A 137 -37.47 13.89 -19.17
C CYS A 137 -37.58 13.33 -20.59
N GLU A 138 -38.67 12.63 -20.92
CA GLU A 138 -38.95 12.02 -22.24
C GLU A 138 -38.00 10.86 -22.63
N TYR A 139 -37.27 10.29 -21.68
CA TYR A 139 -36.43 9.12 -21.89
C TYR A 139 -37.07 7.86 -21.30
N ALA A 140 -37.80 7.12 -22.12
CA ALA A 140 -38.42 5.85 -21.71
C ALA A 140 -37.43 4.67 -21.81
N MET A 141 -37.38 3.84 -20.76
CA MET A 141 -36.51 2.68 -20.71
C MET A 141 -37.09 1.51 -21.53
N PRO A 142 -36.31 0.86 -22.43
CA PRO A 142 -36.74 -0.34 -23.13
C PRO A 142 -37.03 -1.50 -22.16
N ALA A 143 -37.93 -2.41 -22.56
CA ALA A 143 -38.24 -3.60 -21.77
C ALA A 143 -37.01 -4.50 -21.59
N PHE A 144 -36.85 -5.07 -20.38
CA PHE A 144 -35.75 -5.97 -19.99
C PHE A 144 -34.34 -5.35 -20.07
N PHE A 145 -34.23 -4.03 -20.15
CA PHE A 145 -32.96 -3.33 -20.12
C PHE A 145 -32.48 -3.10 -18.68
N ASN A 146 -31.17 -3.10 -18.46
CA ASN A 146 -30.59 -2.81 -17.14
C ASN A 146 -30.77 -1.31 -16.81
N PRO A 147 -31.47 -0.94 -15.72
CA PRO A 147 -31.71 0.45 -15.38
C PRO A 147 -30.42 1.27 -15.24
N ALA A 148 -29.37 0.67 -14.68
CA ALA A 148 -28.10 1.36 -14.50
C ALA A 148 -27.45 1.71 -15.84
N GLU A 149 -27.45 0.78 -16.77
CA GLU A 149 -26.87 0.93 -18.11
C GLU A 149 -27.65 1.97 -18.91
N PHE A 150 -28.99 1.93 -18.85
CA PHE A 150 -29.85 2.92 -19.50
C PHE A 150 -29.54 4.35 -19.06
N ILE A 151 -29.46 4.55 -17.74
CA ILE A 151 -29.21 5.86 -17.14
C ILE A 151 -27.80 6.36 -17.49
N ILE A 152 -26.79 5.48 -17.49
CA ILE A 152 -25.41 5.83 -17.86
C ILE A 152 -25.35 6.19 -19.35
N ASP A 153 -25.98 5.41 -20.23
CA ASP A 153 -25.98 5.66 -21.66
C ASP A 153 -26.58 7.03 -22.00
N ILE A 154 -27.73 7.36 -21.40
CA ILE A 154 -28.39 8.67 -21.60
C ILE A 154 -27.50 9.82 -21.13
N THR A 155 -26.82 9.64 -20.00
CA THR A 155 -26.00 10.70 -19.40
C THR A 155 -24.57 10.78 -19.94
N SER A 156 -24.15 9.81 -20.75
CA SER A 156 -22.87 9.81 -21.46
C SER A 156 -22.86 10.70 -22.70
N ASP A 157 -24.03 10.89 -23.33
CA ASP A 157 -24.20 11.73 -24.52
C ASP A 157 -24.18 13.22 -24.14
N LYS A 158 -23.05 13.89 -24.41
CA LYS A 158 -22.83 15.30 -24.06
C LYS A 158 -23.86 16.25 -24.65
N SER A 159 -24.50 15.89 -25.76
CA SER A 159 -25.54 16.71 -26.37
C SER A 159 -26.78 16.79 -25.48
N ARG A 160 -27.18 15.66 -24.88
CA ARG A 160 -28.38 15.52 -24.04
C ARG A 160 -28.20 16.06 -22.62
N VAL A 161 -26.95 16.07 -22.16
CA VAL A 161 -26.57 16.57 -20.82
C VAL A 161 -26.87 18.06 -20.67
N GLY A 162 -26.76 18.86 -21.74
CA GLY A 162 -27.08 20.30 -21.69
C GLY A 162 -28.54 20.56 -21.32
N ASP A 163 -29.46 19.87 -21.99
CA ASP A 163 -30.91 20.03 -21.81
C ASP A 163 -31.37 19.48 -20.45
N MET A 164 -30.84 18.33 -20.03
CA MET A 164 -31.13 17.75 -18.70
C MET A 164 -30.62 18.61 -17.55
N LYS A 165 -29.46 19.26 -17.69
CA LYS A 165 -28.95 20.18 -16.66
C LYS A 165 -29.91 21.35 -16.42
N ALA A 166 -30.51 21.89 -17.48
CA ALA A 166 -31.46 22.99 -17.37
C ALA A 166 -32.75 22.54 -16.66
N GLN A 167 -33.31 21.40 -17.06
CA GLN A 167 -34.53 20.83 -16.44
C GLN A 167 -34.33 20.44 -14.97
N PHE A 168 -33.16 19.88 -14.62
CA PHE A 168 -32.86 19.50 -13.25
C PHE A 168 -32.54 20.71 -12.37
N ALA A 169 -31.81 21.71 -12.88
CA ALA A 169 -31.56 22.95 -12.14
C ALA A 169 -32.86 23.68 -11.80
N GLU A 170 -33.81 23.74 -12.73
CA GLU A 170 -35.14 24.32 -12.51
C GLU A 170 -35.95 23.51 -11.49
N THR A 171 -35.84 22.18 -11.51
CA THR A 171 -36.51 21.29 -10.55
C THR A 171 -35.91 21.39 -9.14
N VAL A 172 -34.59 21.57 -9.01
CA VAL A 172 -33.89 21.70 -7.73
C VAL A 172 -34.09 23.08 -7.10
N GLU A 173 -34.15 24.15 -7.90
CA GLU A 173 -34.52 25.49 -7.39
C GLU A 173 -35.97 25.54 -6.87
N MET A 174 -36.83 24.64 -7.35
CA MET A 174 -38.23 24.48 -6.92
C MET A 174 -38.40 23.61 -5.67
N ILE A 175 -37.37 22.88 -5.23
CA ILE A 175 -37.38 22.21 -3.93
C ILE A 175 -37.17 23.33 -2.89
N PRO A 176 -38.19 23.67 -2.06
CA PRO A 176 -37.98 24.62 -0.98
C PRO A 176 -36.81 24.07 -0.16
N SER A 177 -35.86 24.93 0.22
CA SER A 177 -34.82 24.55 1.16
C SER A 177 -35.51 23.97 2.42
N GLU A 178 -35.68 22.65 2.49
CA GLU A 178 -36.21 21.98 3.65
C GLU A 178 -35.13 22.06 4.72
N GLN A 179 -35.13 23.20 5.40
CA GLN A 179 -34.64 23.38 6.75
C GLN A 179 -35.48 22.51 7.70
N SER A 180 -35.48 21.20 7.50
CA SER A 180 -36.03 20.25 8.47
C SER A 180 -35.49 18.83 8.24
N SER A 181 -34.17 18.68 8.05
CA SER A 181 -33.56 17.40 8.42
C SER A 181 -33.88 17.15 9.91
N PRO A 182 -34.44 16.00 10.30
CA PRO A 182 -34.66 15.69 11.69
C PRO A 182 -33.30 15.77 12.36
N ARG A 183 -33.15 16.78 13.22
CA ARG A 183 -32.03 17.07 14.14
C ARG A 183 -30.96 15.99 13.99
N VAL A 184 -29.96 16.23 13.11
CA VAL A 184 -28.75 15.40 13.06
C VAL A 184 -28.31 15.33 14.50
N GLN A 185 -28.59 14.22 15.17
CA GLN A 185 -28.07 14.00 16.49
C GLN A 185 -26.58 14.05 16.23
N ASN A 186 -25.94 15.11 16.73
CA ASN A 186 -24.50 15.19 16.84
C ASN A 186 -24.11 14.09 17.84
N ALA A 187 -24.30 12.82 17.45
CA ALA A 187 -23.59 11.71 18.02
C ALA A 187 -22.14 12.11 17.78
N PRO A 188 -21.37 12.40 18.84
CA PRO A 188 -19.98 12.76 18.65
C PRO A 188 -19.38 11.62 17.83
N LEU A 189 -18.85 11.93 16.63
CA LEU A 189 -18.04 10.96 15.90
C LEU A 189 -17.04 10.44 16.92
N ALA A 190 -17.17 9.17 17.29
CA ALA A 190 -16.49 8.62 18.46
C ALA A 190 -15.01 8.98 18.33
N SER A 191 -14.51 9.84 19.22
CA SER A 191 -13.13 10.31 19.12
C SER A 191 -12.24 9.09 19.32
N ARG A 192 -11.66 8.61 18.22
CA ARG A 192 -10.85 7.40 18.22
C ARG A 192 -9.67 7.64 19.15
N LYS A 193 -9.64 6.93 20.28
CA LYS A 193 -8.45 6.91 21.15
C LYS A 193 -7.38 6.09 20.45
N LEU A 194 -6.51 6.76 19.71
CA LEU A 194 -5.37 6.08 19.10
C LEU A 194 -4.47 5.50 20.19
N PRO A 195 -3.87 4.31 19.97
CA PRO A 195 -2.92 3.74 20.91
C PRO A 195 -1.71 4.66 21.08
N SER A 196 -1.01 4.58 22.22
CA SER A 196 0.22 5.35 22.48
C SER A 196 1.27 5.13 21.39
N SER A 197 2.08 6.15 21.10
CA SER A 197 3.14 6.08 20.07
C SER A 197 4.12 4.93 20.28
N ARG A 198 4.42 4.56 21.53
CA ARG A 198 5.27 3.40 21.87
C ARG A 198 4.65 2.08 21.40
N LYS A 199 3.37 1.86 21.69
CA LYS A 199 2.64 0.67 21.22
C LYS A 199 2.59 0.59 19.70
N ARG A 200 2.35 1.72 19.02
CA ARG A 200 2.38 1.78 17.54
C ARG A 200 3.74 1.36 16.98
N CYS A 201 4.82 1.93 17.52
CA CYS A 201 6.18 1.56 17.14
C CYS A 201 6.45 0.07 17.39
N GLN A 202 6.08 -0.46 18.57
CA GLN A 202 6.28 -1.88 18.89
C GLN A 202 5.55 -2.82 17.93
N VAL A 203 4.29 -2.51 17.59
CA VAL A 203 3.48 -3.29 16.65
C VAL A 203 4.10 -3.22 15.25
N LEU A 204 4.49 -2.03 14.81
CA LEU A 204 5.10 -1.83 13.50
C LEU A 204 6.44 -2.56 13.39
N THR A 205 7.29 -2.49 14.42
CA THR A 205 8.55 -3.25 14.49
C THR A 205 8.32 -4.75 14.41
N LYS A 206 7.35 -5.31 15.15
CA LYS A 206 7.00 -6.73 15.07
C LYS A 206 6.51 -7.12 13.67
N ARG A 207 5.69 -6.28 13.04
CA ARG A 207 5.20 -6.48 11.67
C ARG A 207 6.35 -6.47 10.67
N THR A 208 7.22 -5.45 10.72
CA THR A 208 8.37 -5.33 9.83
C THR A 208 9.33 -6.51 10.01
N MET A 209 9.61 -6.93 11.24
CA MET A 209 10.41 -8.12 11.55
C MET A 209 9.84 -9.39 10.90
N LYS A 210 8.54 -9.59 11.01
CA LYS A 210 7.85 -10.73 10.41
C LYS A 210 7.86 -10.68 8.88
N MET A 211 7.77 -9.47 8.30
CA MET A 211 7.86 -9.28 6.85
C MET A 211 9.27 -9.62 6.35
N CYS A 212 10.31 -9.09 6.99
CA CYS A 212 11.71 -9.39 6.64
C CYS A 212 12.03 -10.89 6.73
N THR A 213 11.67 -11.56 7.82
CA THR A 213 11.95 -13.00 7.98
C THR A 213 11.19 -13.89 6.97
N ARG A 214 10.03 -13.42 6.51
CA ARG A 214 9.24 -14.14 5.50
C ARG A 214 9.67 -13.85 4.08
N ASP A 215 10.39 -12.76 3.87
CA ASP A 215 11.05 -12.40 2.62
C ASP A 215 12.50 -12.92 2.59
N ALA A 216 12.70 -14.15 3.06
CA ALA A 216 14.00 -14.81 3.05
C ALA A 216 14.58 -14.95 1.64
N ARG A 217 13.72 -15.03 0.62
CA ARG A 217 14.14 -15.08 -0.80
C ARG A 217 14.89 -13.81 -1.19
N PHE A 218 14.37 -12.65 -0.82
CA PHE A 218 15.05 -11.38 -1.05
C PHE A 218 16.38 -11.32 -0.28
N LEU A 219 16.37 -11.67 1.02
CA LEU A 219 17.58 -11.65 1.86
C LEU A 219 18.69 -12.56 1.32
N VAL A 220 18.34 -13.78 0.91
CA VAL A 220 19.29 -14.70 0.27
C VAL A 220 19.75 -14.15 -1.07
N GLY A 221 18.83 -13.65 -1.90
CA GLY A 221 19.15 -13.06 -3.20
C GLY A 221 20.16 -11.92 -3.09
N ILE A 222 19.90 -10.93 -2.24
CA ILE A 222 20.81 -9.79 -2.04
C ILE A 222 22.14 -10.22 -1.41
N GLY A 223 22.11 -11.20 -0.49
CA GLY A 223 23.32 -11.79 0.09
C GLY A 223 24.20 -12.46 -0.97
N CYS A 224 23.60 -13.24 -1.88
CA CYS A 224 24.30 -13.85 -3.02
C CYS A 224 24.86 -12.79 -3.97
N THR A 225 24.10 -11.73 -4.28
CA THR A 225 24.59 -10.63 -5.12
C THR A 225 25.77 -9.91 -4.48
N VAL A 226 25.71 -9.62 -3.19
CA VAL A 226 26.82 -9.02 -2.43
C VAL A 226 28.04 -9.94 -2.39
N GLY A 227 27.83 -11.24 -2.17
CA GLY A 227 28.92 -12.24 -2.22
C GLY A 227 29.57 -12.32 -3.60
N ALA A 228 28.78 -12.36 -4.67
CA ALA A 228 29.29 -12.33 -6.04
C ALA A 228 30.07 -11.04 -6.33
N LEU A 229 29.56 -9.88 -5.90
CA LEU A 229 30.24 -8.60 -6.02
C LEU A 229 31.59 -8.61 -5.29
N ALA A 230 31.65 -9.19 -4.08
CA ALA A 230 32.88 -9.34 -3.32
C ALA A 230 33.90 -10.23 -4.03
N ILE A 231 33.46 -11.38 -4.58
CA ILE A 231 34.33 -12.32 -5.30
C ILE A 231 34.88 -11.68 -6.57
N VAL A 232 34.01 -11.11 -7.41
CA VAL A 232 34.43 -10.53 -8.69
C VAL A 232 35.42 -9.38 -8.47
N ASN A 233 35.10 -8.44 -7.58
CA ASN A 233 36.02 -7.34 -7.30
C ASN A 233 37.28 -7.80 -6.55
N GLY A 234 37.17 -8.78 -5.65
CA GLY A 234 38.31 -9.35 -4.95
C GLY A 234 39.27 -10.06 -5.91
N TRP A 235 38.75 -10.68 -6.96
CA TRP A 235 39.56 -11.30 -8.01
C TRP A 235 40.28 -10.27 -8.89
N ILE A 236 39.62 -9.16 -9.23
CA ILE A 236 40.24 -8.05 -9.99
C ILE A 236 41.45 -7.48 -9.23
N PHE A 237 41.35 -7.37 -7.90
CA PHE A 237 42.40 -6.82 -7.05
C PHE A 237 43.13 -7.92 -6.26
N TRP A 238 43.31 -9.10 -6.85
CA TRP A 238 43.91 -10.24 -6.15
C TRP A 238 45.30 -9.92 -5.61
N GLN A 239 45.50 -10.08 -4.30
CA GLN A 239 46.77 -9.93 -3.58
C GLN A 239 47.62 -8.73 -4.02
N LEU A 240 47.19 -7.53 -3.64
CA LEU A 240 47.86 -6.29 -4.01
C LEU A 240 49.23 -6.10 -3.35
N ASP A 241 50.23 -5.79 -4.18
CA ASP A 241 51.58 -5.42 -3.78
C ASP A 241 51.61 -4.35 -2.68
N GLU A 242 52.51 -4.53 -1.71
CA GLU A 242 52.74 -3.59 -0.61
C GLU A 242 53.68 -2.44 -0.99
N THR A 243 54.26 -2.48 -2.18
CA THR A 243 55.27 -1.51 -2.64
C THR A 243 54.63 -0.17 -3.01
N GLN A 244 55.46 0.87 -3.16
CA GLN A 244 55.01 2.21 -3.55
C GLN A 244 54.22 2.21 -4.88
N ARG A 245 54.48 1.25 -5.78
CA ARG A 245 53.75 1.07 -7.04
C ARG A 245 52.31 0.58 -6.81
N GLY A 246 52.07 -0.20 -5.75
CA GLY A 246 50.76 -0.75 -5.39
C GLY A 246 49.80 0.23 -4.71
N ILE A 247 50.28 1.42 -4.30
CA ILE A 247 49.45 2.43 -3.60
C ILE A 247 48.23 2.83 -4.43
N ARG A 248 48.40 3.09 -5.74
CA ARG A 248 47.30 3.47 -6.63
C ARG A 248 46.26 2.34 -6.75
N SER A 249 46.71 1.10 -6.87
CA SER A 249 45.82 -0.06 -6.97
C SER A 249 45.06 -0.31 -5.66
N ARG A 250 45.69 -0.10 -4.49
CA ARG A 250 45.04 -0.18 -3.18
C ARG A 250 44.03 0.94 -2.95
N GLN A 251 44.33 2.14 -3.42
CA GLN A 251 43.35 3.23 -3.41
C GLN A 251 42.15 2.91 -4.32
N GLY A 252 42.41 2.38 -5.51
CA GLY A 252 41.38 1.94 -6.45
C GLY A 252 40.50 0.84 -5.86
N SER A 253 41.08 -0.17 -5.21
CA SER A 253 40.33 -1.25 -4.58
C SER A 253 39.44 -0.75 -3.45
N LEU A 254 39.91 0.17 -2.60
CA LEU A 254 39.09 0.80 -1.57
C LEU A 254 37.93 1.60 -2.16
N TRP A 255 38.18 2.39 -3.21
CA TRP A 255 37.14 3.17 -3.89
C TRP A 255 36.07 2.27 -4.52
N VAL A 256 36.49 1.21 -5.23
CA VAL A 256 35.58 0.23 -5.84
C VAL A 256 34.77 -0.49 -4.76
N ALA A 257 35.41 -0.88 -3.64
CA ALA A 257 34.75 -1.56 -2.54
C ALA A 257 33.63 -0.71 -1.93
N THR A 258 33.89 0.55 -1.59
CA THR A 258 32.85 1.43 -1.03
C THR A 258 31.84 1.88 -2.08
N GLY A 259 32.29 2.16 -3.30
CA GLY A 259 31.47 2.65 -4.39
C GLY A 259 30.46 1.61 -4.86
N LEU A 260 30.93 0.52 -5.46
CA LEU A 260 30.02 -0.48 -6.05
C LEU A 260 29.11 -1.12 -5.01
N TYR A 261 29.62 -1.40 -3.81
CA TYR A 261 28.81 -1.91 -2.70
C TYR A 261 27.73 -0.90 -2.28
N GLY A 262 28.12 0.37 -2.09
CA GLY A 262 27.20 1.43 -1.71
C GLY A 262 26.09 1.66 -2.73
N TYR A 263 26.44 1.62 -4.03
CA TYR A 263 25.48 1.77 -5.13
C TYR A 263 24.47 0.62 -5.20
N LEU A 264 24.96 -0.63 -5.09
CA LEU A 264 24.10 -1.82 -5.12
C LEU A 264 23.00 -1.73 -4.05
N LEU A 265 23.36 -1.30 -2.85
CA LEU A 265 22.41 -1.17 -1.73
C LEU A 265 21.47 0.01 -1.87
N LEU A 266 21.97 1.14 -2.40
CA LEU A 266 21.16 2.31 -2.69
C LEU A 266 19.99 1.93 -3.62
N ILE A 267 20.30 1.31 -4.77
CA ILE A 267 19.29 0.92 -5.76
C ILE A 267 18.35 -0.16 -5.20
N SER A 268 18.90 -1.18 -4.53
CA SER A 268 18.10 -2.26 -3.95
C SER A 268 17.11 -1.74 -2.90
N GLU A 269 17.53 -0.76 -2.08
CA GLU A 269 16.65 -0.15 -1.08
C GLU A 269 15.59 0.75 -1.71
N ILE A 270 15.91 1.50 -2.76
CA ILE A 270 14.95 2.31 -3.52
C ILE A 270 13.84 1.39 -4.07
N CYS A 271 14.21 0.33 -4.79
CA CYS A 271 13.25 -0.63 -5.37
C CYS A 271 12.25 -1.16 -4.33
N ARG A 272 12.75 -1.57 -3.16
CA ARG A 272 11.90 -2.13 -2.11
C ARG A 272 11.06 -1.07 -1.40
N LEU A 273 11.66 0.08 -1.07
CA LEU A 273 10.98 1.11 -0.27
C LEU A 273 9.82 1.76 -1.04
N ILE A 274 9.89 1.84 -2.38
CA ILE A 274 8.79 2.39 -3.19
C ILE A 274 7.51 1.55 -3.10
N GLU A 275 7.63 0.25 -2.88
CA GLU A 275 6.46 -0.61 -2.68
C GLU A 275 5.91 -0.43 -1.26
N ASP A 276 6.79 -0.45 -0.26
CA ASP A 276 6.42 -0.32 1.15
C ASP A 276 5.83 1.06 1.48
N ILE A 277 6.33 2.14 0.83
CA ILE A 277 5.92 3.52 1.11
C ILE A 277 4.46 3.78 0.72
N ARG A 278 3.92 3.06 -0.27
CA ARG A 278 2.52 3.19 -0.71
C ARG A 278 1.56 2.75 0.39
N LEU A 279 1.88 1.61 1.03
CA LEU A 279 1.10 1.10 2.16
C LEU A 279 1.23 2.02 3.38
N PHE A 280 2.44 2.54 3.64
CA PHE A 280 2.66 3.52 4.70
C PHE A 280 1.83 4.80 4.49
N ASP A 281 1.84 5.36 3.27
CA ASP A 281 1.09 6.58 2.97
C ASP A 281 -0.43 6.38 3.13
N HIS A 282 -0.95 5.20 2.78
CA HIS A 282 -2.35 4.84 3.02
C HIS A 282 -2.67 4.76 4.53
N GLU A 283 -1.90 3.98 5.29
CA GLU A 283 -2.09 3.82 6.74
C GLU A 283 -1.92 5.14 7.52
N ARG A 284 -1.10 6.05 6.99
CA ARG A 284 -0.91 7.38 7.55
C ARG A 284 -2.10 8.30 7.28
N ARG A 285 -2.71 8.24 6.10
CA ARG A 285 -3.97 8.97 5.80
C ARG A 285 -5.09 8.53 6.73
N ASP A 286 -5.13 7.25 7.07
CA ASP A 286 -6.09 6.67 8.03
C ASP A 286 -5.75 6.99 9.51
N GLY A 287 -4.65 7.74 9.74
CA GLY A 287 -4.19 8.13 11.08
C GLY A 287 -3.63 6.97 11.91
N ILE A 288 -3.39 5.79 11.33
CA ILE A 288 -2.99 4.59 12.06
C ILE A 288 -1.50 4.65 12.42
N THR A 289 -0.66 5.13 11.48
CA THR A 289 0.80 5.14 11.62
C THR A 289 1.37 6.55 11.66
N SER A 290 2.55 6.67 12.27
CA SER A 290 3.33 7.92 12.32
C SER A 290 4.64 7.71 11.57
N SER A 291 5.14 8.77 10.92
CA SER A 291 6.39 8.73 10.15
C SER A 291 7.59 8.34 11.00
N SER A 292 7.67 8.87 12.22
CA SER A 292 8.78 8.53 13.13
C SER A 292 8.72 7.06 13.51
N ALA A 293 7.53 6.56 13.87
CA ALA A 293 7.34 5.15 14.19
C ALA A 293 7.75 4.23 13.03
N PHE A 294 7.40 4.59 11.79
CA PHE A 294 7.77 3.85 10.58
C PHE A 294 9.27 3.82 10.31
N LEU A 295 9.93 4.99 10.38
CA LEU A 295 11.38 5.07 10.16
C LEU A 295 12.15 4.32 11.26
N PHE A 296 11.79 4.51 12.52
CA PHE A 296 12.43 3.81 13.64
C PHE A 296 12.22 2.30 13.58
N SER A 297 10.99 1.83 13.34
CA SER A 297 10.71 0.39 13.26
C SER A 297 11.49 -0.27 12.14
N ARG A 298 11.55 0.38 10.96
CA ARG A 298 12.30 -0.12 9.81
C ARG A 298 13.79 -0.14 10.07
N ARG A 299 14.34 0.95 10.64
CA ARG A 299 15.78 1.04 10.92
C ARG A 299 16.24 -0.02 11.92
N ILE A 300 15.49 -0.23 13.00
CA ILE A 300 15.85 -1.23 14.02
C ILE A 300 15.85 -2.64 13.44
N VAL A 301 14.80 -3.01 12.69
CA VAL A 301 14.71 -4.37 12.10
C VAL A 301 15.81 -4.61 11.08
N LYS A 302 16.06 -3.64 10.20
CA LYS A 302 17.10 -3.78 9.17
C LYS A 302 18.50 -3.78 9.73
N LEU A 303 18.74 -3.02 10.79
CA LEU A 303 20.02 -3.05 11.49
C LEU A 303 20.38 -4.48 11.93
N THR A 304 19.39 -5.25 12.39
CA THR A 304 19.61 -6.63 12.85
C THR A 304 19.80 -7.64 11.73
N TRP A 305 19.11 -7.50 10.60
CA TRP A 305 19.11 -8.53 9.54
C TRP A 305 19.95 -8.22 8.32
N GLU A 306 20.11 -6.95 7.95
CA GLU A 306 20.69 -6.53 6.68
C GLU A 306 21.93 -5.66 6.90
N ASP A 307 21.80 -4.58 7.69
CA ASP A 307 22.86 -3.56 7.80
C ASP A 307 24.13 -4.09 8.48
N LEU A 308 24.04 -5.20 9.23
CA LEU A 308 25.20 -5.84 9.84
C LEU A 308 25.65 -7.08 9.05
N SER A 309 24.72 -7.87 8.53
CA SER A 309 25.04 -9.15 7.87
C SER A 309 25.69 -8.94 6.51
N LEU A 310 25.19 -8.01 5.69
CA LEU A 310 25.67 -7.79 4.33
C LEU A 310 27.08 -7.21 4.28
N PRO A 311 27.44 -6.18 5.09
CA PRO A 311 28.83 -5.72 5.15
C PRO A 311 29.76 -6.81 5.67
N THR A 312 29.31 -7.62 6.62
CA THR A 312 30.11 -8.73 7.17
C THR A 312 30.43 -9.76 6.10
N ILE A 313 29.45 -10.18 5.30
CA ILE A 313 29.66 -11.12 4.17
C ILE A 313 30.64 -10.52 3.16
N PHE A 314 30.45 -9.26 2.77
CA PHE A 314 31.32 -8.60 1.81
C PHE A 314 32.76 -8.51 2.33
N THR A 315 32.96 -8.01 3.55
CA THR A 315 34.27 -7.85 4.16
C THR A 315 34.99 -9.19 4.37
N ALA A 316 34.28 -10.23 4.82
CA ALA A 316 34.86 -11.54 5.05
C ALA A 316 35.43 -12.19 3.78
N ILE A 317 34.84 -11.89 2.62
CA ILE A 317 35.29 -12.40 1.32
C ILE A 317 36.33 -11.46 0.68
N TYR A 318 35.98 -10.18 0.56
CA TYR A 318 36.75 -9.20 -0.20
C TYR A 318 38.11 -8.88 0.46
N TYR A 319 38.13 -8.67 1.78
CA TYR A 319 39.33 -8.26 2.50
C TYR A 319 40.52 -9.24 2.35
N PRO A 320 40.35 -10.56 2.55
CA PRO A 320 41.43 -11.51 2.35
C PRO A 320 41.80 -11.71 0.87
N MET A 321 40.85 -11.66 -0.06
CA MET A 321 41.15 -11.81 -1.50
C MET A 321 42.06 -10.70 -2.02
N VAL A 322 41.84 -9.47 -1.56
CA VAL A 322 42.69 -8.32 -1.95
C VAL A 322 44.07 -8.38 -1.30
N GLY A 323 44.24 -9.17 -0.23
CA GLY A 323 45.50 -9.25 0.51
C GLY A 323 45.78 -8.00 1.34
N TYR A 324 44.74 -7.39 1.92
CA TYR A 324 44.95 -6.34 2.91
C TYR A 324 45.66 -6.86 4.16
N ARG A 325 46.24 -5.95 4.92
CA ARG A 325 47.06 -6.25 6.10
C ARG A 325 46.32 -7.14 7.10
N ALA A 326 46.94 -8.23 7.53
CA ALA A 326 46.38 -9.22 8.46
C ALA A 326 46.31 -8.76 9.93
N ASN A 327 45.99 -7.48 10.18
CA ASN A 327 45.81 -6.93 11.53
C ASN A 327 44.31 -6.83 11.84
N ALA A 328 43.89 -7.41 12.98
CA ALA A 328 42.51 -7.36 13.45
C ALA A 328 41.95 -5.94 13.53
N ALA A 329 42.73 -4.96 13.99
CA ALA A 329 42.29 -3.57 14.09
C ALA A 329 41.94 -2.97 12.71
N GLN A 330 42.73 -3.29 11.68
CA GLN A 330 42.51 -2.80 10.31
C GLN A 330 41.34 -3.53 9.63
N PHE A 331 41.15 -4.81 9.93
CA PHE A 331 39.98 -5.57 9.49
C PHE A 331 38.67 -4.97 10.04
N PHE A 332 38.60 -4.75 11.37
CA PHE A 332 37.40 -4.17 11.99
C PHE A 332 37.16 -2.71 11.58
N MET A 333 38.23 -1.95 11.31
CA MET A 333 38.10 -0.60 10.77
C MET A 333 37.50 -0.63 9.35
N PHE A 334 37.98 -1.52 8.47
CA PHE A 334 37.39 -1.69 7.14
C PHE A 334 35.94 -2.15 7.22
N TRP A 335 35.63 -3.12 8.09
CA TRP A 335 34.27 -3.58 8.33
C TRP A 335 33.36 -2.43 8.81
N LEU A 336 33.82 -1.61 9.75
CA LEU A 336 33.08 -0.45 10.23
C LEU A 336 32.81 0.56 9.11
N ILE A 337 33.80 0.82 8.25
CA ILE A 337 33.62 1.68 7.07
C ILE A 337 32.53 1.10 6.18
N MET A 338 32.53 -0.21 5.90
CA MET A 338 31.49 -0.84 5.09
C MET A 338 30.10 -0.77 5.73
N VAL A 339 29.99 -0.91 7.06
CA VAL A 339 28.73 -0.71 7.80
C VAL A 339 28.25 0.74 7.70
N LEU A 340 29.15 1.72 7.80
CA LEU A 340 28.82 3.13 7.64
C LEU A 340 28.40 3.46 6.21
N THR A 341 29.11 2.94 5.20
CA THR A 341 28.73 3.05 3.79
C THR A 341 27.32 2.47 3.56
N HIS A 342 27.02 1.31 4.13
CA HIS A 342 25.68 0.72 4.10
C HIS A 342 24.62 1.67 4.69
N ALA A 343 24.90 2.22 5.87
CA ALA A 343 23.99 3.14 6.55
C ALA A 343 23.74 4.43 5.74
N VAL A 344 24.77 4.99 5.12
CA VAL A 344 24.66 6.16 4.25
C VAL A 344 23.82 5.84 3.02
N SER A 345 24.12 4.75 2.29
CA SER A 345 23.38 4.35 1.10
C SER A 345 21.89 4.12 1.38
N THR A 346 21.56 3.42 2.46
CA THR A 346 20.16 3.17 2.86
C THR A 346 19.46 4.43 3.35
N GLY A 347 20.19 5.34 4.01
CA GLY A 347 19.69 6.66 4.40
C GLY A 347 19.35 7.54 3.20
N VAL A 348 20.25 7.60 2.22
CA VAL A 348 20.04 8.33 0.96
C VAL A 348 18.88 7.73 0.18
N ALA A 349 18.80 6.41 0.03
CA ALA A 349 17.64 5.74 -0.60
C ALA A 349 16.32 6.16 0.07
N THR A 350 16.30 6.20 1.41
CA THR A 350 15.13 6.62 2.18
C THR A 350 14.78 8.08 1.91
N LEU A 351 15.77 8.96 1.83
CA LEU A 351 15.57 10.37 1.49
C LEU A 351 15.06 10.55 0.05
N SER A 352 15.64 9.85 -0.92
CA SER A 352 15.23 9.90 -2.33
C SER A 352 13.75 9.50 -2.50
N VAL A 353 13.32 8.44 -1.83
CA VAL A 353 11.91 7.99 -1.83
C VAL A 353 11.02 8.89 -0.97
N ALA A 354 11.57 9.56 0.04
CA ALA A 354 10.85 10.57 0.81
C ALA A 354 10.50 11.79 -0.04
N ILE A 355 11.43 12.25 -0.88
CA ILE A 355 11.24 13.39 -1.79
C ILE A 355 10.33 13.01 -2.95
N THR A 356 10.59 11.86 -3.57
CA THR A 356 9.86 11.42 -4.76
C THR A 356 9.23 10.06 -4.53
N ARG A 357 7.89 10.00 -4.54
CA ARG A 357 7.12 8.74 -4.39
C ARG A 357 7.10 7.86 -5.65
N ASN A 358 8.01 8.10 -6.60
CA ASN A 358 8.09 7.43 -7.89
C ASN A 358 9.48 6.82 -8.09
N PHE A 359 9.52 5.63 -8.69
CA PHE A 359 10.76 4.91 -9.00
C PHE A 359 11.74 5.70 -9.84
N TYR A 360 11.28 6.30 -10.94
CA TYR A 360 12.15 7.06 -11.83
C TYR A 360 12.76 8.28 -11.14
N GLY A 361 11.96 9.00 -10.35
CA GLY A 361 12.43 10.17 -9.59
C GLY A 361 13.41 9.79 -8.48
N ALA A 362 13.09 8.75 -7.71
CA ALA A 362 13.94 8.33 -6.59
C ALA A 362 15.25 7.72 -7.10
N GLY A 363 15.18 6.93 -8.18
CA GLY A 363 16.35 6.39 -8.87
C GLY A 363 17.25 7.48 -9.44
N LEU A 364 16.67 8.50 -10.08
CA LEU A 364 17.43 9.65 -10.57
C LEU A 364 18.15 10.37 -9.42
N MET A 365 17.45 10.66 -8.31
CA MET A 365 18.06 11.31 -7.14
C MET A 365 19.16 10.46 -6.50
N GLY A 366 18.94 9.16 -6.38
CA GLY A 366 19.96 8.22 -5.91
C GLY A 366 21.20 8.22 -6.82
N ASN A 367 21.00 8.18 -8.14
CA ASN A 367 22.09 8.18 -9.11
C ASN A 367 22.86 9.51 -9.10
N ILE A 368 22.17 10.65 -8.98
CA ILE A 368 22.80 11.96 -8.85
C ILE A 368 23.69 11.99 -7.62
N TYR A 369 23.20 11.56 -6.45
CA TYR A 369 24.00 11.50 -5.22
C TYR A 369 25.23 10.59 -5.35
N PHE A 370 25.10 9.50 -6.11
CA PHE A 370 26.19 8.56 -6.25
C PHE A 370 27.24 9.00 -7.30
N THR A 371 26.85 9.85 -8.26
CA THR A 371 27.69 10.26 -9.39
C THR A 371 28.36 11.62 -9.18
N LEU A 372 27.68 12.57 -8.52
CA LEU A 372 28.20 13.88 -8.12
C LEU A 372 28.85 13.81 -6.74
#